data_AF-A0A1T0A3F6-F1
#
_entry.id   AF-A0A1T0A3F6-F1
#
_cell.length_a   1.000
_cell.length_b   1.000
_cell.length_c   1.000
_cell.angle_alpha   90.00
_cell.angle_beta   90.00
_cell.angle_gamma   90.00
#
_symmetry.space_group_name_H-M   'P 1'
#
loop_
_entity.id
_entity.type
_entity.pdbx_description
1 polymer ?
#
loop_
_entity_poly.entity_id
_entity_poly.type
_entity_poly.pdbx_seq_one_letter_code
_entity_poly.pdbx_strand_id
1 'polypeptide(L)'
;MQVLIIETNEIATLNELIDPKNGCDLLQDFIGNHGGFGENTDSQFKPVHGYIGDDYVEYITSQDNYNWWNAVVANQQEAIDLIAQMADEHGEKVHEIAADAGQTDLEDQASAIIHALNQAFN
;
A
#
# COMPACT_ATOMS: atom_id res chain seq x y z
N MET A 1 7.68 6.39 -4.01
CA MET A 1 8.28 7.00 -2.79
C MET A 1 9.73 6.54 -2.64
N GLN A 2 10.71 7.44 -2.45
CA GLN A 2 12.14 7.09 -2.31
C GLN A 2 12.53 6.87 -0.84
N VAL A 3 13.06 5.68 -0.52
CA VAL A 3 13.29 5.25 0.87
C VAL A 3 14.70 4.70 1.03
N LEU A 4 15.42 5.15 2.06
CA LEU A 4 16.65 4.51 2.51
C LEU A 4 16.33 3.40 3.52
N ILE A 5 16.82 2.20 3.26
CA ILE A 5 16.76 1.07 4.18
C ILE A 5 18.01 1.10 5.08
N ILE A 6 17.80 1.25 6.39
CA ILE A 6 18.88 1.59 7.34
C ILE A 6 19.91 0.47 7.47
N GLU A 7 19.48 -0.79 7.45
CA GLU A 7 20.35 -1.95 7.64
C GLU A 7 21.28 -2.19 6.45
N THR A 8 20.84 -1.86 5.23
CA THR A 8 21.57 -2.13 3.99
C THR A 8 22.22 -0.89 3.38
N ASN A 9 21.78 0.31 3.79
CA ASN A 9 22.04 1.59 3.11
C ASN A 9 21.58 1.63 1.65
N GLU A 10 20.67 0.75 1.25
CA GLU A 10 20.08 0.76 -0.08
C GLU A 10 19.00 1.84 -0.17
N ILE A 11 19.02 2.60 -1.27
CA ILE A 11 17.92 3.49 -1.63
C ILE A 11 17.01 2.71 -2.56
N ALA A 12 15.79 2.47 -2.10
CA ALA A 12 14.78 1.70 -2.81
C ALA A 12 13.53 2.55 -3.05
N THR A 13 12.80 2.21 -4.11
CA THR A 13 11.50 2.81 -4.40
C THR A 13 10.42 1.88 -3.85
N LEU A 14 9.51 2.38 -3.01
CA LEU A 14 8.31 1.65 -2.64
C LEU A 14 7.33 1.67 -3.83
N ASN A 15 6.70 0.52 -4.11
CA ASN A 15 5.72 0.38 -5.20
C ASN A 15 4.60 1.42 -5.09
N GLU A 16 4.13 1.89 -6.23
CA GLU A 16 2.97 2.79 -6.34
C GLU A 16 1.67 2.02 -6.09
N LEU A 17 0.62 2.73 -5.67
CA LEU A 17 -0.74 2.18 -5.55
C LEU A 17 -1.66 2.95 -6.48
N ILE A 18 -1.91 2.42 -7.67
CA ILE A 18 -2.56 3.15 -8.75
C ILE A 18 -4.05 2.86 -8.80
N ASP A 19 -4.88 3.90 -8.80
CA ASP A 19 -6.30 3.79 -9.15
C ASP A 19 -6.44 3.47 -10.65
N PRO A 20 -6.91 2.27 -11.03
CA PRO A 20 -7.03 1.86 -12.43
C PRO A 20 -8.05 2.72 -13.21
N LYS A 21 -8.94 3.45 -12.53
CA LYS A 21 -9.95 4.29 -13.18
C LYS A 21 -9.38 5.59 -13.71
N ASN A 22 -8.40 6.17 -13.02
CA ASN A 22 -7.95 7.54 -13.29
C ASN A 22 -6.41 7.71 -13.30
N GLY A 23 -5.65 6.68 -12.94
CA GLY A 23 -4.18 6.69 -12.90
C GLY A 23 -3.57 7.45 -11.72
N CYS A 24 -4.36 7.84 -10.72
CA CYS A 24 -3.87 8.52 -9.53
C CYS A 24 -3.11 7.55 -8.63
N ASP A 25 -1.93 7.98 -8.15
CA ASP A 25 -1.20 7.26 -7.12
C ASP A 25 -1.76 7.58 -5.74
N LEU A 26 -2.36 6.56 -5.12
CA LEU A 26 -3.00 6.57 -3.81
C LEU A 26 -2.04 6.19 -2.69
N LEU A 27 -0.77 5.87 -2.98
CA LEU A 27 0.17 5.31 -2.02
C LEU A 27 0.31 6.15 -0.75
N GLN A 28 0.44 7.48 -0.90
CA GLN A 28 0.61 8.38 0.25
C GLN A 28 -0.63 8.40 1.15
N ASP A 29 -1.83 8.42 0.56
CA ASP A 29 -3.08 8.41 1.31
C ASP A 29 -3.31 7.06 2.00
N PHE A 30 -2.90 5.97 1.35
CA PHE A 30 -3.01 4.62 1.89
C PHE A 30 -2.06 4.36 3.07
N ILE A 31 -0.80 4.79 2.97
CA ILE A 31 0.15 4.70 4.09
C ILE A 31 -0.30 5.61 5.25
N GLY A 32 -0.84 6.78 4.93
CA GLY A 32 -1.36 7.72 5.91
C GLY A 32 -0.26 8.47 6.67
N ASN A 33 -0.46 8.64 7.98
CA ASN A 33 0.37 9.55 8.77
C ASN A 33 1.70 8.93 9.24
N HIS A 34 2.81 9.47 8.73
CA HIS A 34 4.20 9.10 9.05
C HIS A 34 4.70 9.49 10.45
N GLY A 35 3.82 9.98 11.34
CA GLY A 35 4.18 10.42 12.71
C GLY A 35 3.58 9.58 13.83
N GLY A 36 2.80 8.53 13.51
CA GLY A 36 2.08 7.73 14.51
C GLY A 36 2.99 6.99 15.50
N PHE A 37 4.23 6.70 15.11
CA PHE A 37 5.18 5.92 15.90
C PHE A 37 6.43 6.73 16.28
N GLY A 38 6.38 8.06 16.18
CA GLY A 38 7.46 8.96 16.58
C GLY A 38 8.73 8.79 15.74
N GLU A 39 9.81 8.28 16.33
CA GLU A 39 11.09 8.05 15.66
C GLU A 39 11.32 6.57 15.30
N ASN A 40 10.34 5.69 15.56
CA ASN A 40 10.49 4.25 15.39
C ASN A 40 10.41 3.84 13.92
N THR A 41 11.56 3.56 13.30
CA THR A 41 11.67 3.11 11.90
C THR A 41 11.27 1.65 11.68
N ASP A 42 11.02 0.91 12.76
CA ASP A 42 10.55 -0.49 12.69
C ASP A 42 9.05 -0.57 12.39
N SER A 43 8.34 0.56 12.47
CA SER A 43 6.86 0.59 12.32
C SER A 43 6.35 1.75 11.48
N GLN A 44 7.23 2.58 10.91
CA GLN A 44 6.84 3.66 10.00
C GLN A 44 7.99 4.10 9.08
N PHE A 45 7.65 4.90 8.07
CA PHE A 45 8.62 5.68 7.29
C PHE A 45 8.91 7.00 7.99
N LYS A 46 10.16 7.24 8.38
CA LYS A 46 10.57 8.50 9.00
C LYS A 46 11.01 9.49 7.92
N PRO A 47 10.42 10.70 7.84
CA PRO A 47 10.85 11.71 6.87
C PRO A 47 12.27 12.21 7.16
N VAL A 48 13.10 12.34 6.12
CA VAL A 48 14.46 12.91 6.23
C VAL A 48 14.79 13.94 5.18
N HIS A 49 14.13 13.92 4.01
CA HIS A 49 14.28 14.88 2.92
C HIS A 49 15.72 15.36 2.67
N GLY A 50 16.55 14.54 2.03
CA GLY A 50 17.95 14.85 1.80
C GLY A 50 18.58 14.11 0.61
N TYR A 51 19.86 14.34 0.36
CA TYR A 51 20.63 13.64 -0.67
C TYR A 51 21.65 12.70 -0.04
N ILE A 52 21.74 11.48 -0.57
CA ILE A 52 22.79 10.52 -0.25
C ILE A 52 23.53 10.22 -1.56
N GLY A 53 24.72 10.81 -1.71
CA GLY A 53 25.37 10.88 -3.01
C GLY A 53 24.56 11.76 -3.96
N ASP A 54 24.22 11.24 -5.14
CA ASP A 54 23.43 11.92 -6.16
C ASP A 54 21.91 11.65 -6.04
N ASP A 55 21.52 10.73 -5.15
CA ASP A 55 20.15 10.27 -5.01
C ASP A 55 19.39 11.03 -3.91
N TYR A 56 18.16 11.45 -4.22
CA TYR A 56 17.27 12.09 -3.27
C TYR A 56 16.50 11.03 -2.46
N VAL A 57 16.53 11.17 -1.13
CA VAL A 57 15.86 10.31 -0.17
C VAL A 57 14.78 11.11 0.55
N GLU A 58 13.55 10.62 0.47
CA GLU A 58 12.41 11.22 1.15
C GLU A 58 12.28 10.70 2.58
N TYR A 59 12.42 9.37 2.74
CA TYR A 59 12.19 8.67 4.00
C TYR A 59 13.30 7.68 4.34
N ILE A 60 13.38 7.31 5.62
CA ILE A 60 14.17 6.18 6.10
C ILE A 60 13.27 5.17 6.82
N THR A 61 13.62 3.89 6.77
CA THR A 61 12.89 2.83 7.47
C THR A 61 13.77 1.59 7.70
N SER A 62 13.26 0.61 8.45
CA SER A 62 13.86 -0.71 8.59
C SER A 62 13.56 -1.62 7.39
N GLN A 63 14.42 -2.60 7.13
CA GLN A 63 14.21 -3.61 6.10
C GLN A 63 12.88 -4.36 6.26
N ASP A 64 12.51 -4.70 7.50
CA ASP A 64 11.29 -5.45 7.79
C ASP A 64 10.05 -4.61 7.50
N ASN A 65 10.03 -3.34 7.92
CA ASN A 65 8.91 -2.45 7.62
C ASN A 65 8.80 -2.17 6.11
N TYR A 66 9.92 -2.00 5.40
CA TYR A 66 9.92 -1.85 3.94
C TYR A 66 9.33 -3.08 3.24
N ASN A 67 9.74 -4.29 3.64
CA ASN A 67 9.24 -5.53 3.08
C ASN A 67 7.74 -5.73 3.35
N TRP A 68 7.31 -5.41 4.58
CA TRP A 68 5.90 -5.48 4.96
C TRP A 68 5.05 -4.55 4.10
N TRP A 69 5.43 -3.27 3.98
CA TRP A 69 4.68 -2.31 3.16
C TRP A 69 4.67 -2.68 1.67
N ASN A 70 5.77 -3.22 1.13
CA ASN A 70 5.79 -3.69 -0.25
C ASN A 70 4.76 -4.82 -0.48
N ALA A 71 4.66 -5.76 0.46
CA ALA A 71 3.68 -6.84 0.37
C ALA A 71 2.25 -6.31 0.49
N VAL A 72 1.99 -5.43 1.46
CA VAL A 72 0.67 -4.83 1.68
C VAL A 72 0.21 -4.03 0.46
N VAL A 73 1.08 -3.17 -0.10
CA VAL A 73 0.77 -2.37 -1.28
C VAL A 73 0.53 -3.25 -2.51
N ALA A 74 1.35 -4.28 -2.72
CA ALA A 74 1.15 -5.21 -3.83
C ALA A 74 -0.20 -5.93 -3.74
N ASN A 75 -0.54 -6.47 -2.57
CA ASN A 75 -1.83 -7.14 -2.36
C ASN A 75 -3.00 -6.15 -2.52
N GLN A 76 -2.86 -4.92 -2.02
CA GLN A 76 -3.88 -3.90 -2.15
C GLN A 76 -4.10 -3.49 -3.62
N GLN A 77 -3.04 -3.44 -4.44
CA GLN A 77 -3.17 -3.21 -5.88
C GLN A 77 -3.99 -4.33 -6.53
N GLU A 78 -3.71 -5.60 -6.22
CA GLU A 78 -4.49 -6.73 -6.74
C GLU A 78 -5.98 -6.63 -6.40
N ALA A 79 -6.30 -6.21 -5.17
CA ALA A 79 -7.68 -6.02 -4.73
C ALA A 79 -8.37 -4.86 -5.48
N ILE A 80 -7.69 -3.74 -5.66
CA ILE A 80 -8.22 -2.56 -6.38
C ILE A 80 -8.45 -2.88 -7.85
N ASP A 81 -7.53 -3.58 -8.50
CA ASP A 81 -7.66 -4.00 -9.89
C ASP A 81 -8.86 -4.95 -10.07
N LEU A 82 -9.04 -5.89 -9.15
CA LEU A 82 -10.18 -6.81 -9.16
C LEU A 82 -11.50 -6.07 -8.95
N ILE A 83 -11.55 -5.14 -8.00
CA ILE A 83 -12.73 -4.29 -7.76
C ILE A 83 -13.09 -3.54 -9.05
N ALA A 84 -12.12 -2.91 -9.71
CA ALA A 84 -12.37 -2.15 -10.93
C ALA A 84 -12.89 -3.05 -12.05
N GLN A 85 -12.25 -4.21 -12.26
CA GLN A 85 -12.70 -5.19 -13.25
C GLN A 85 -14.13 -5.66 -12.98
N MET A 86 -14.45 -6.05 -11.74
CA MET A 86 -15.78 -6.56 -11.40
C MET A 86 -16.84 -5.45 -11.39
N ALA A 87 -16.49 -4.21 -11.04
CA ALA A 87 -17.43 -3.09 -11.00
C ALA A 87 -17.97 -2.75 -12.39
N ASP A 88 -17.19 -2.99 -13.46
CA ASP A 88 -17.65 -2.85 -14.83
C ASP A 88 -18.80 -3.83 -15.18
N GLU A 89 -18.82 -5.02 -14.56
CA GLU A 89 -19.81 -6.08 -14.81
C GLU A 89 -20.99 -6.07 -13.82
N HIS A 90 -20.70 -5.79 -12.54
CA HIS A 90 -21.64 -5.97 -11.43
C HIS A 90 -22.03 -4.66 -10.73
N GLY A 91 -21.40 -3.54 -11.11
CA GLY A 91 -21.73 -2.21 -10.62
C GLY A 91 -21.44 -2.02 -9.12
N GLU A 92 -22.26 -1.19 -8.49
CA GLU A 92 -22.06 -0.69 -7.12
C GLU A 92 -21.97 -1.80 -6.05
N LYS A 93 -22.55 -2.98 -6.31
CA LYS A 93 -22.55 -4.09 -5.36
C LYS A 93 -21.15 -4.59 -5.01
N VAL A 94 -20.20 -4.45 -5.94
CA VAL A 94 -18.78 -4.80 -5.74
C VAL A 94 -18.17 -3.96 -4.62
N HIS A 95 -18.43 -2.64 -4.63
CA HIS A 95 -17.89 -1.73 -3.64
C HIS A 95 -18.46 -1.96 -2.23
N GLU A 96 -19.74 -2.30 -2.13
CA GLU A 96 -20.37 -2.68 -0.85
C GLU A 96 -19.69 -3.92 -0.24
N ILE A 97 -19.50 -4.98 -1.04
CA ILE A 97 -18.90 -6.23 -0.58
C ILE A 97 -17.44 -6.01 -0.16
N ALA A 98 -16.68 -5.24 -0.96
CA ALA A 98 -15.30 -4.92 -0.65
C ALA A 98 -15.18 -4.09 0.65
N ALA A 99 -16.05 -3.09 0.85
CA ALA A 99 -16.03 -2.27 2.06
C ALA A 99 -16.31 -3.06 3.33
N ASP A 100 -17.27 -4.00 3.28
CA ASP A 100 -17.62 -4.88 4.40
C ASP A 100 -16.51 -5.89 4.71
N ALA A 101 -15.92 -6.50 3.67
CA ALA A 101 -14.86 -7.49 3.83
C ALA A 101 -13.53 -6.89 4.31
N GLY A 102 -13.25 -5.63 3.95
CA GLY A 102 -12.00 -4.95 4.27
C GLY A 102 -11.86 -4.48 5.73
N GLN A 103 -12.83 -4.76 6.60
CA GLN A 103 -12.80 -4.40 8.03
C GLN A 103 -11.91 -5.36 8.84
N THR A 104 -10.64 -5.51 8.45
CA THR A 104 -9.64 -6.38 9.07
C THR A 104 -8.28 -5.67 9.13
N ASP A 105 -7.27 -6.33 9.69
CA ASP A 105 -5.90 -5.83 9.71
C ASP A 105 -5.37 -5.58 8.28
N LEU A 106 -4.49 -4.58 8.13
CA LEU A 106 -4.05 -4.08 6.82
C LEU A 106 -3.41 -5.17 5.96
N GLU A 107 -2.63 -6.05 6.57
CA GLU A 107 -1.99 -7.18 5.88
C GLU A 107 -2.99 -8.20 5.31
N ASP A 108 -4.16 -8.32 5.92
CA ASP A 108 -5.19 -9.29 5.56
C ASP A 108 -6.28 -8.66 4.67
N GLN A 109 -6.41 -7.33 4.68
CA GLN A 109 -7.50 -6.58 4.06
C GLN A 109 -7.72 -6.95 2.58
N ALA A 110 -6.66 -6.91 1.78
CA ALA A 110 -6.75 -7.26 0.37
C ALA A 110 -7.22 -8.70 0.14
N SER A 111 -6.70 -9.65 0.92
CA SER A 111 -7.06 -11.07 0.81
C SER A 111 -8.53 -11.31 1.17
N ALA A 112 -9.04 -10.62 2.20
CA ALA A 112 -10.44 -10.69 2.63
C ALA A 112 -11.38 -10.13 1.55
N ILE A 113 -11.02 -9.00 0.95
CA ILE A 113 -11.76 -8.39 -0.17
C ILE A 113 -11.83 -9.35 -1.36
N ILE A 114 -10.67 -9.83 -1.83
CA ILE A 114 -10.57 -10.73 -2.98
C ILE A 114 -11.38 -12.01 -2.74
N HIS A 115 -11.29 -12.58 -1.53
CA HIS A 115 -12.06 -13.77 -1.17
C HIS A 115 -13.56 -13.50 -1.21
N ALA A 116 -14.04 -12.40 -0.61
CA ALA A 116 -15.46 -12.08 -0.55
C ALA A 116 -16.06 -11.81 -1.94
N LEU A 117 -15.34 -11.09 -2.80
CA LEU A 117 -15.76 -10.81 -4.17
C LEU A 117 -15.85 -12.10 -4.99
N ASN A 118 -14.84 -12.96 -4.92
CA ASN A 118 -14.87 -14.25 -5.59
C ASN A 118 -16.00 -15.15 -5.05
N GLN A 119 -16.32 -15.12 -3.75
CA GLN A 119 -17.46 -15.89 -3.22
C GLN A 119 -18.82 -15.35 -3.72
N ALA A 120 -18.94 -14.04 -3.92
CA ALA A 120 -20.21 -13.41 -4.30
C ALA A 120 -20.53 -13.53 -5.81
N PHE A 121 -19.50 -13.57 -6.66
CA PHE A 121 -19.64 -13.50 -8.12
C PHE A 121 -19.10 -14.73 -8.87
N ASN A 122 -18.74 -15.82 -8.17
CA ASN A 122 -18.45 -17.14 -8.78
C ASN A 122 -19.70 -17.88 -9.25
#